data_AF-A0A2E6BKD5-F1
#
_entry.id   AF-A0A2E6BKD5-F1
#
_cell.length_a   1.000
_cell.length_b   1.000
_cell.length_c   1.000
_cell.angle_alpha   90.00
_cell.angle_beta   90.00
_cell.angle_gamma   90.00
#
_symmetry.space_group_name_H-M   'P 1'
#
loop_
_entity.id
_entity.type
_entity.pdbx_description
1 polymer ?
#
loop_
_entity_poly.entity_id
_entity_poly.type
_entity_poly.pdbx_seq_one_letter_code
_entity_poly.pdbx_strand_id
1 'polypeptide(L)'
;MDIMKKLFFLSLFLISNLLQAKDFELEIFSTTDKRDLNLFEYSDILTYRQFKGAGNWKDSLGDWGKINCAGSHTIIKGKGTVLKNYCKGTNKDGNVFWLMMDRESDNFDTGIGKIRFEKGTGKFEKYEGINCVYAISFLPKGEGSFIKAKCKLNK
;
A
#
# COMPACT_ATOMS: atom_id res chain seq x y z
N MET A 1 -17.69 -36.83 33.15
CA MET A 1 -16.84 -36.05 32.22
C MET A 1 -15.77 -35.37 33.05
N ASP A 2 -14.60 -35.98 33.12
CA ASP A 2 -13.56 -35.70 34.12
C ASP A 2 -13.12 -34.23 34.14
N ILE A 3 -12.90 -33.70 35.34
CA ILE A 3 -12.42 -32.34 35.62
C ILE A 3 -11.19 -31.99 34.77
N MET A 4 -10.33 -32.99 34.54
CA MET A 4 -9.14 -32.88 33.69
C MET A 4 -9.47 -32.61 32.21
N LYS A 5 -10.55 -33.19 31.67
CA LYS A 5 -11.02 -32.88 30.31
C LYS A 5 -11.57 -31.46 30.22
N LYS A 6 -12.27 -30.97 31.25
CA LYS A 6 -12.76 -29.58 31.29
C LYS A 6 -11.61 -28.57 31.35
N LEU A 7 -10.57 -28.83 32.14
CA LEU A 7 -9.35 -28.01 32.21
C LEU A 7 -8.61 -27.96 30.87
N PHE A 8 -8.54 -29.10 30.17
CA PHE A 8 -7.94 -29.17 28.83
C PHE A 8 -8.73 -28.35 27.79
N PHE A 9 -10.06 -28.45 27.79
CA PHE A 9 -10.90 -27.63 26.90
C PHE A 9 -10.82 -26.13 27.22
N LEU A 10 -10.72 -25.75 28.50
CA LEU A 10 -10.55 -24.36 28.91
C LEU A 10 -9.18 -23.79 28.49
N SER A 11 -8.13 -24.61 28.59
CA SER A 11 -6.79 -24.26 28.11
C SER A 11 -6.77 -24.04 26.58
N LEU A 12 -7.38 -24.95 25.81
CA LEU A 12 -7.53 -24.80 24.35
C LEU A 12 -8.29 -23.52 23.97
N PHE A 13 -9.35 -23.19 24.71
CA PHE A 13 -10.12 -21.96 24.50
C PHE A 13 -9.28 -20.70 24.78
N LEU A 14 -8.49 -20.69 25.86
CA LEU A 14 -7.62 -19.56 26.19
C LEU A 14 -6.47 -19.38 25.17
N ILE A 15 -5.87 -20.46 24.69
CA ILE A 15 -4.80 -20.42 23.67
C ILE A 15 -5.33 -19.88 22.33
N SER A 16 -6.59 -20.18 21.98
CA SER A 16 -7.20 -19.71 20.72
C SER A 16 -7.30 -18.19 20.61
N ASN A 17 -7.41 -17.47 21.74
CA ASN A 17 -7.48 -16.02 21.78
C ASN A 17 -6.10 -15.35 21.67
N LEU A 18 -5.01 -16.07 21.97
CA LEU A 18 -3.64 -15.55 21.93
C LEU A 18 -3.03 -15.55 20.52
N LEU A 19 -3.62 -16.29 19.57
CA LEU A 19 -3.07 -16.51 18.23
C LEU A 19 -3.60 -15.57 17.13
N GLN A 20 -4.36 -14.53 17.48
CA GLN A 20 -4.83 -13.57 16.47
C GLN A 20 -3.73 -12.54 16.14
N ALA A 21 -2.88 -12.88 15.18
CA ALA A 21 -2.12 -11.88 14.43
C ALA A 21 -3.11 -11.08 13.58
N LYS A 22 -3.30 -9.80 13.90
CA LYS A 22 -4.20 -8.93 13.13
C LYS A 22 -3.44 -8.40 11.92
N ASP A 23 -3.75 -8.92 10.75
CA ASP A 23 -3.27 -8.37 9.49
C ASP A 23 -3.84 -6.95 9.31
N PHE A 24 -2.95 -5.99 9.03
CA PHE A 24 -3.34 -4.63 8.67
C PHE A 24 -3.40 -4.53 7.16
N GLU A 25 -4.57 -4.14 6.63
CA GLU A 25 -4.75 -3.92 5.20
C GLU A 25 -4.94 -2.43 4.94
N LEU A 26 -4.29 -1.93 3.89
CA LEU A 26 -4.44 -0.57 3.39
C LEU A 26 -4.92 -0.64 1.94
N GLU A 27 -6.03 0.01 1.63
CA GLU A 27 -6.56 0.12 0.28
C GLU A 27 -6.49 1.58 -0.18
N ILE A 28 -5.92 1.82 -1.37
CA ILE A 28 -5.78 3.14 -1.97
C ILE A 28 -6.50 3.14 -3.32
N PHE A 29 -7.34 4.15 -3.53
CA PHE A 29 -8.12 4.39 -4.72
C PHE A 29 -7.64 5.72 -5.31
N SER A 30 -6.97 5.66 -6.45
CA SER A 30 -6.44 6.87 -7.11
C SER A 30 -7.20 7.16 -8.38
N THR A 31 -7.39 8.44 -8.68
CA THR A 31 -7.82 8.88 -10.01
C THR A 31 -6.60 9.34 -10.80
N THR A 32 -6.61 9.08 -12.11
CA THR A 32 -5.52 9.53 -12.97
C THR A 32 -5.79 10.96 -13.43
N ASP A 33 -5.04 11.94 -12.95
CA ASP A 33 -4.99 13.26 -13.56
C ASP A 33 -3.93 13.27 -14.66
N LYS A 34 -4.37 13.31 -15.92
CA LYS A 34 -3.45 13.30 -17.07
C LYS A 34 -2.66 14.61 -17.21
N ARG A 35 -3.05 15.68 -16.51
CA ARG A 35 -2.42 17.01 -16.61
C ARG A 35 -1.06 17.10 -15.92
N ASP A 36 -0.82 16.26 -14.91
CA ASP A 36 0.42 16.21 -14.15
C ASP A 36 1.39 15.12 -14.65
N LEU A 37 1.27 14.73 -15.92
CA LEU A 37 2.14 13.74 -16.55
C LEU A 37 3.23 14.43 -17.35
N ASN A 38 4.48 14.09 -17.06
CA ASN A 38 5.63 14.51 -17.85
C ASN A 38 6.34 13.28 -18.41
N LEU A 39 6.47 13.23 -19.73
CA LEU A 39 7.12 12.15 -20.47
C LEU A 39 8.44 12.65 -21.03
N PHE A 40 9.51 11.91 -20.74
CA PHE A 40 10.84 12.12 -21.29
C PHE A 40 11.29 10.85 -21.99
N GLU A 41 11.37 10.91 -23.30
CA GLU A 41 11.92 9.84 -24.14
C GLU A 41 13.44 10.00 -24.17
N TYR A 42 14.14 9.16 -23.42
CA TYR A 42 15.61 9.18 -23.42
C TYR A 42 16.16 8.59 -24.73
N SER A 43 15.52 7.53 -25.22
CA SER A 43 15.81 6.83 -26.48
C SER A 43 14.67 5.86 -26.79
N ASP A 44 14.78 5.10 -27.88
CA ASP A 44 13.83 4.04 -28.25
C ASP A 44 13.78 2.86 -27.27
N ILE A 45 14.75 2.77 -26.34
CA ILE A 45 14.83 1.73 -25.32
C ILE A 45 14.30 2.17 -23.95
N LEU A 46 14.13 3.47 -23.69
CA LEU A 46 13.79 3.98 -22.35
C LEU A 46 12.89 5.21 -22.39
N THR A 47 11.78 5.13 -21.66
CA THR A 47 10.88 6.25 -21.40
C THR A 47 10.81 6.51 -19.90
N TYR A 48 11.08 7.75 -19.50
CA TYR A 48 10.90 8.21 -18.13
C TYR A 48 9.59 8.98 -18.01
N ARG A 49 8.73 8.57 -17.07
CA ARG A 49 7.39 9.14 -16.87
C ARG A 49 7.25 9.63 -15.43
N GLN A 50 7.16 10.94 -15.23
CA GLN A 50 6.80 11.53 -13.94
C GLN A 50 5.29 11.66 -13.82
N PHE A 51 4.78 11.57 -12.60
CA PHE A 51 3.36 11.76 -12.30
C PHE A 51 3.15 12.41 -10.94
N LYS A 52 2.02 13.13 -10.82
CA LYS A 52 1.34 13.39 -9.56
C LYS A 52 -0.05 12.78 -9.61
N GLY A 53 -0.55 12.38 -8.46
CA GLY A 53 -1.87 11.77 -8.34
C GLY A 53 -2.51 12.08 -7.00
N ALA A 54 -3.83 12.15 -7.00
CA ALA A 54 -4.65 12.28 -5.81
C ALA A 54 -5.61 11.09 -5.73
N GLY A 55 -6.01 10.77 -4.50
CA GLY A 55 -6.87 9.63 -4.24
C GLY A 55 -7.42 9.63 -2.83
N ASN A 56 -8.07 8.52 -2.51
CA ASN A 56 -8.59 8.23 -1.19
C ASN A 56 -8.00 6.90 -0.71
N TRP A 57 -8.00 6.70 0.60
CA TRP A 57 -7.56 5.45 1.20
C TRP A 57 -8.48 5.05 2.34
N LYS A 58 -8.49 3.76 2.65
CA LYS A 58 -9.12 3.19 3.84
C LYS A 58 -8.27 2.04 4.38
N ASP A 59 -8.41 1.72 5.65
CA ASP A 59 -7.72 0.59 6.27
C ASP A 59 -8.66 -0.43 6.92
N SER A 60 -8.11 -1.59 7.29
CA SER A 60 -8.86 -2.66 7.97
C SER A 60 -9.26 -2.34 9.41
N LEU A 61 -8.85 -1.19 9.96
CA LEU A 61 -9.24 -0.70 11.29
C LEU A 61 -10.40 0.29 11.22
N GLY A 62 -10.91 0.60 10.03
CA GLY A 62 -12.03 1.51 9.81
C GLY A 62 -11.62 2.97 9.69
N ASP A 63 -10.33 3.27 9.54
CA ASP A 63 -9.88 4.62 9.22
C ASP A 63 -9.85 4.87 7.71
N TRP A 64 -9.95 6.13 7.33
CA TRP A 64 -9.99 6.54 5.94
C TRP A 64 -9.60 8.01 5.77
N GLY A 65 -9.27 8.39 4.54
CA GLY A 65 -8.93 9.75 4.23
C GLY A 65 -8.47 9.97 2.80
N LYS A 66 -7.76 11.07 2.59
CA LYS A 66 -7.20 11.47 1.30
C LYS A 66 -5.72 11.11 1.23
N ILE A 67 -5.22 10.86 0.03
CA ILE A 67 -3.81 10.61 -0.23
C ILE A 67 -3.38 11.35 -1.49
N ASN A 68 -2.20 11.95 -1.44
CA ASN A 68 -1.56 12.56 -2.60
C ASN A 68 -0.21 11.88 -2.81
N CYS A 69 0.10 11.55 -4.05
CA CYS A 69 1.31 10.84 -4.43
C CYS A 69 2.04 11.58 -5.56
N ALA A 70 3.37 11.48 -5.57
CA ALA A 70 4.21 11.91 -6.67
C ALA A 70 5.37 10.93 -6.85
N GLY A 71 5.76 10.70 -8.10
CA GLY A 71 6.85 9.78 -8.39
C GLY A 71 7.11 9.62 -9.87
N SER A 72 7.75 8.52 -10.22
CA SER A 72 8.10 8.21 -11.59
C SER A 72 8.01 6.73 -11.93
N HIS A 73 7.80 6.46 -13.21
CA HIS A 73 8.00 5.16 -13.84
C HIS A 73 9.17 5.29 -14.82
N THR A 74 10.12 4.37 -14.73
CA THR A 74 11.14 4.15 -15.75
C THR A 74 10.75 2.91 -16.53
N ILE A 75 10.33 3.10 -17.78
CA ILE A 75 9.86 2.04 -18.67
C ILE A 75 11.03 1.67 -19.58
N ILE A 76 11.46 0.41 -19.51
CA ILE A 76 12.62 -0.11 -20.24
C ILE A 76 12.14 -1.19 -21.21
N LYS A 77 12.34 -0.95 -22.50
CA LYS A 77 11.91 -1.84 -23.57
C LYS A 77 12.52 -3.24 -23.40
N GLY A 78 11.67 -4.25 -23.34
CA GLY A 78 12.07 -5.65 -23.17
C GLY A 78 12.55 -6.03 -21.75
N LYS A 79 12.52 -5.12 -20.77
CA LYS A 79 12.90 -5.40 -19.37
C LYS A 79 11.82 -5.11 -18.33
N GLY A 80 10.85 -4.25 -18.65
CA GLY A 80 9.73 -3.94 -17.77
C GLY A 80 9.74 -2.50 -17.25
N THR A 81 9.17 -2.29 -16.07
CA THR A 81 8.95 -0.98 -15.47
C THR A 81 9.44 -0.94 -14.02
N VAL A 82 10.17 0.13 -13.69
CA VAL A 82 10.53 0.48 -12.31
C VAL A 82 9.70 1.67 -11.87
N LEU A 83 8.96 1.53 -10.77
CA LEU A 83 8.18 2.59 -10.14
C LEU A 83 8.82 2.97 -8.81
N LYS A 84 8.94 4.28 -8.59
CA LYS A 84 9.27 4.86 -7.29
C LYS A 84 8.40 6.07 -7.03
N ASN A 85 7.63 6.06 -5.94
CA ASN A 85 6.78 7.18 -5.57
C ASN A 85 6.67 7.37 -4.07
N TYR A 86 6.29 8.59 -3.71
CA TYR A 86 6.10 9.04 -2.33
C TYR A 86 4.68 9.53 -2.18
N CYS A 87 4.03 9.16 -1.09
CA CYS A 87 2.65 9.52 -0.82
C CYS A 87 2.50 10.13 0.57
N LYS A 88 1.60 11.11 0.68
CA LYS A 88 1.15 11.71 1.93
C LYS A 88 -0.33 11.45 2.11
N GLY A 89 -0.68 10.62 3.10
CA GLY A 89 -2.05 10.35 3.50
C GLY A 89 -2.47 11.23 4.66
N THR A 90 -3.73 11.66 4.71
CA THR A 90 -4.30 12.42 5.83
C THR A 90 -5.68 11.90 6.13
N ASN A 91 -5.95 11.59 7.40
CA ASN A 91 -7.23 11.06 7.85
C ASN A 91 -8.19 12.20 8.27
N LYS A 92 -9.44 11.85 8.59
CA LYS A 92 -10.47 12.82 9.03
C LYS A 92 -10.11 13.63 10.28
N ASP A 93 -9.21 13.11 11.11
CA ASP A 93 -8.76 13.73 12.36
C ASP A 93 -7.50 14.59 12.16
N GLY A 94 -7.01 14.72 10.91
CA GLY A 94 -5.80 15.47 10.59
C GLY A 94 -4.48 14.72 10.85
N ASN A 95 -4.53 13.47 11.30
CA ASN A 95 -3.32 12.64 11.42
C ASN A 95 -2.78 12.30 10.03
N VAL A 96 -1.46 12.29 9.89
CA VAL A 96 -0.76 12.13 8.62
C VAL A 96 0.12 10.88 8.65
N PHE A 97 0.22 10.20 7.52
CA PHE A 97 1.28 9.23 7.27
C PHE A 97 2.00 9.53 5.95
N TRP A 98 3.26 9.14 5.87
CA TRP A 98 4.07 9.21 4.66
C TRP A 98 4.48 7.81 4.24
N LEU A 99 4.21 7.49 2.98
CA LEU A 99 4.58 6.22 2.38
C LEU A 99 5.65 6.44 1.33
N MET A 100 6.58 5.50 1.25
CA MET A 100 7.37 5.26 0.07
C MET A 100 6.86 3.96 -0.59
N MET A 101 6.74 3.98 -1.91
CA MET A 101 6.26 2.85 -2.69
C MET A 101 7.26 2.57 -3.82
N ASP A 102 7.76 1.34 -3.85
CA ASP A 102 8.66 0.84 -4.88
C ASP A 102 8.02 -0.38 -5.56
N ARG A 103 8.17 -0.49 -6.88
CA ARG A 103 7.75 -1.67 -7.64
C ARG A 103 8.68 -1.91 -8.83
N GLU A 104 9.05 -3.16 -9.00
CA GLU A 104 9.65 -3.66 -10.23
C GLU A 104 8.67 -4.66 -10.85
N SER A 105 8.36 -4.50 -12.13
CA SER A 105 7.38 -5.34 -12.81
C SER A 105 7.67 -5.51 -14.29
N ASP A 106 7.41 -6.71 -14.80
CA ASP A 106 7.58 -7.02 -16.23
C ASP A 106 6.64 -6.18 -17.13
N ASN A 107 5.49 -5.77 -16.60
CA ASN A 107 4.50 -4.93 -17.26
C ASN A 107 4.25 -3.64 -16.46
N PHE A 108 3.91 -2.55 -17.15
CA PHE A 108 3.46 -1.30 -16.55
C PHE A 108 2.14 -1.48 -15.79
N ASP A 109 1.16 -2.18 -16.38
CA ASP A 109 -0.24 -2.23 -15.90
C ASP A 109 -0.47 -3.18 -14.72
N THR A 110 0.49 -4.04 -14.38
CA THR A 110 0.33 -5.03 -13.30
C THR A 110 1.63 -5.22 -12.54
N GLY A 111 1.57 -5.46 -11.24
CA GLY A 111 2.74 -5.90 -10.50
C GLY A 111 2.53 -5.93 -8.99
N ILE A 112 3.49 -6.55 -8.32
CA ILE A 112 3.60 -6.60 -6.87
C ILE A 112 4.68 -5.63 -6.46
N GLY A 113 4.36 -4.70 -5.55
CA GLY A 113 5.32 -3.76 -5.01
C GLY A 113 5.42 -3.82 -3.50
N LYS A 114 6.27 -2.94 -2.96
CA LYS A 114 6.46 -2.75 -1.52
C LYS A 114 6.06 -1.34 -1.12
N ILE A 115 5.31 -1.23 -0.03
CA ILE A 115 5.05 0.03 0.67
C ILE A 115 5.90 0.02 1.93
N ARG A 116 6.53 1.15 2.24
CA ARG A 116 7.14 1.42 3.53
C ARG A 116 6.49 2.66 4.15
N PHE A 117 6.06 2.53 5.40
CA PHE A 117 5.64 3.68 6.21
C PHE A 117 6.89 4.41 6.68
N GLU A 118 7.19 5.56 6.09
CA GLU A 118 8.41 6.33 6.39
C GLU A 118 8.24 7.17 7.66
N LYS A 119 7.04 7.73 7.86
CA LYS A 119 6.72 8.59 9.01
C LYS A 119 5.22 8.62 9.28
N GLY A 120 4.83 8.93 10.51
CA GLY A 120 3.44 9.17 10.92
C GLY A 120 3.30 10.28 11.95
N THR A 121 2.07 10.72 12.18
CA THR A 121 1.70 11.55 13.34
C THR A 121 0.55 10.90 14.10
N GLY A 122 0.49 11.12 15.41
CA GLY A 122 -0.59 10.60 16.25
C GLY A 122 -0.71 9.09 16.10
N LYS A 123 -1.89 8.59 15.73
CA LYS A 123 -2.13 7.14 15.64
C LYS A 123 -1.32 6.42 14.55
N PHE A 124 -0.71 7.14 13.61
CA PHE A 124 0.13 6.55 12.55
C PHE A 124 1.60 6.39 12.93
N GLU A 125 2.06 6.99 14.03
CA GLU A 125 3.46 6.86 14.51
C GLU A 125 3.85 5.40 14.75
N LYS A 126 2.90 4.59 15.22
CA LYS A 126 3.11 3.15 15.45
C LYS A 126 3.34 2.33 14.16
N TYR A 127 3.13 2.92 12.98
CA TYR A 127 3.36 2.23 11.71
C TYR A 127 4.71 2.55 11.09
N GLU A 128 5.50 3.47 11.65
CA GLU A 128 6.81 3.82 11.11
C GLU A 128 7.73 2.59 10.99
N GLY A 129 8.38 2.47 9.82
CA GLY A 129 9.24 1.35 9.48
C GLY A 129 8.52 0.07 9.03
N ILE A 130 7.18 0.01 9.10
CA ILE A 130 6.42 -1.16 8.64
C ILE A 130 6.48 -1.27 7.12
N ASN A 131 6.74 -2.49 6.66
CA ASN A 131 6.72 -2.85 5.25
C ASN A 131 5.46 -3.65 4.91
N CYS A 132 4.87 -3.34 3.76
CA CYS A 132 3.69 -4.00 3.24
C CYS A 132 3.93 -4.46 1.81
N VAL A 133 3.38 -5.62 1.46
CA VAL A 133 3.33 -6.06 0.07
C VAL A 133 2.02 -5.55 -0.51
N TYR A 134 2.05 -4.97 -1.71
CA TYR A 134 0.84 -4.49 -2.39
C TYR A 134 0.70 -5.03 -3.80
N ALA A 135 -0.56 -5.16 -4.23
CA ALA A 135 -0.93 -5.38 -5.63
C ALA A 135 -1.67 -4.15 -6.15
N ILE A 136 -1.50 -3.87 -7.44
CA ILE A 136 -2.18 -2.78 -8.15
C ILE A 136 -2.99 -3.32 -9.33
N SER A 137 -4.16 -2.74 -9.54
CA SER A 137 -4.98 -2.90 -10.74
C SER A 137 -5.47 -1.54 -11.23
N PHE A 138 -5.83 -1.46 -12.51
CA PHE A 138 -6.31 -0.24 -13.15
C PHE A 138 -7.74 -0.39 -13.63
N LEU A 139 -8.51 0.71 -13.57
CA LEU A 139 -9.79 0.80 -14.24
C LEU A 139 -9.62 0.76 -15.76
N PRO A 140 -10.66 0.35 -16.51
CA PRO A 140 -10.67 0.46 -17.96
C PRO A 140 -10.22 1.86 -18.41
N LYS A 141 -9.45 1.91 -19.51
CA LYS A 141 -8.93 3.16 -20.10
C LYS A 141 -8.01 3.99 -19.17
N GLY A 142 -7.55 3.43 -18.05
CA GLY A 142 -6.62 4.09 -17.13
C GLY A 142 -7.24 5.24 -16.32
N GLU A 143 -8.56 5.22 -16.12
CA GLU A 143 -9.31 6.27 -15.42
C GLU A 143 -8.98 6.34 -13.91
N GLY A 144 -8.46 5.26 -13.34
CA GLY A 144 -8.00 5.19 -11.97
C GLY A 144 -7.30 3.89 -11.64
N SER A 145 -6.83 3.76 -10.41
CA SER A 145 -6.16 2.55 -9.92
C SER A 145 -6.63 2.17 -8.51
N PHE A 146 -6.55 0.87 -8.26
CA PHE A 146 -6.89 0.24 -6.99
C PHE A 146 -5.63 -0.47 -6.49
N ILE A 147 -5.16 -0.06 -5.32
CA ILE A 147 -4.03 -0.67 -4.64
C ILE A 147 -4.55 -1.33 -3.38
N LYS A 148 -4.18 -2.59 -3.19
CA LYS A 148 -4.44 -3.32 -1.93
C LYS A 148 -3.11 -3.79 -1.35
N ALA A 149 -2.80 -3.32 -0.16
CA ALA A 149 -1.59 -3.64 0.58
C ALA A 149 -1.91 -4.48 1.82
N LYS A 150 -1.10 -5.49 2.08
CA LYS A 150 -1.11 -6.29 3.31
C LYS A 150 0.19 -6.04 4.08
N CYS A 151 0.03 -5.61 5.32
CA CYS A 151 1.12 -5.26 6.22
C CYS A 151 1.19 -6.25 7.37
N LYS A 152 2.39 -6.75 7.66
CA LYS A 152 2.64 -7.52 8.87
C LYS A 152 2.98 -6.54 9.98
N LEU A 153 2.02 -6.31 10.87
CA LEU A 153 2.27 -5.55 12.08
C LEU A 153 3.13 -6.44 12.99
N ASN A 154 4.42 -6.15 13.09
CA ASN A 154 5.26 -6.76 14.13
C ASN A 154 4.80 -6.15 15.47
N LYS A 155 4.09 -6.95 16.28
CA LYS A 155 3.84 -6.63 17.69
C LYS A 155 5.08 -6.95 18.51
#